data_AF-A0A564SB33-F1
#
_entry.id   AF-A0A564SB33-F1
#
_cell.length_a   1.000
_cell.length_b   1.000
_cell.length_c   1.000
_cell.angle_alpha   90.00
_cell.angle_beta   90.00
_cell.angle_gamma   90.00
#
_symmetry.space_group_name_H-M   'P 1'
#
loop_
_entity.id
_entity.type
_entity.pdbx_description
1 polymer ?
#
loop_
_entity_poly.entity_id
_entity_poly.type
_entity_poly.pdbx_seq_one_letter_code
_entity_poly.pdbx_strand_id
1 'polypeptide(L)'
;MKSKMRIAMTGTPIENDLTNLWSLFDFLNHGLLGASKEFHEFCKGLEEHPEKYAKLKSMISPFMLRRVKTDKNIISDLPEKVEMLDYAALSRKQTVLYRKAVSDMEKRVLEAEGIERRGIVLGTITKLKQICNHPDQYLGQDDYSPADSGKFALLKELCETIYEKRERVIVFTQFKEITEYLAEYLTGIFHAKGYVIHGGTPVKRRTEIVEKFQGERYVPFIVLSVKAAGTGLNLTKANHVIHSAGGIRQLKIRRPTVRSVSDRQKM
;
A
#
# COMPACT_ATOMS: atom_id res chain seq x y z
N MET A 1 -19.26 -13.49 -22.63
CA MET A 1 -18.37 -13.96 -23.72
C MET A 1 -18.41 -15.48 -23.80
N LYS A 2 -18.55 -16.05 -25.01
CA LYS A 2 -18.42 -17.50 -25.23
C LYS A 2 -16.94 -17.86 -25.32
N SER A 3 -16.46 -18.75 -24.48
CA SER A 3 -15.06 -19.19 -24.42
C SER A 3 -15.01 -20.66 -24.01
N LYS A 4 -14.16 -21.48 -24.63
CA LYS A 4 -14.01 -22.90 -24.28
C LYS A 4 -13.23 -23.14 -22.98
N MET A 5 -12.38 -22.19 -22.59
CA MET A 5 -11.57 -22.22 -21.37
C MET A 5 -11.47 -20.81 -20.79
N ARG A 6 -11.46 -20.69 -19.47
CA ARG A 6 -11.27 -19.42 -18.75
C ARG A 6 -10.17 -19.60 -17.71
N ILE A 7 -9.25 -18.64 -17.65
CA ILE A 7 -8.16 -18.62 -16.68
C ILE A 7 -8.20 -17.26 -15.99
N ALA A 8 -8.18 -17.24 -14.66
CA ALA A 8 -8.10 -16.04 -13.86
C ALA A 8 -6.75 -16.00 -13.13
N MET A 9 -6.04 -14.88 -13.23
CA MET A 9 -4.78 -14.66 -12.52
C MET A 9 -5.00 -13.59 -11.43
N THR A 10 -4.79 -13.97 -10.18
CA THR A 10 -4.84 -13.04 -9.06
C THR A 10 -3.76 -13.38 -8.05
N GLY A 11 -3.03 -12.36 -7.60
CA GLY A 11 -2.03 -12.49 -6.54
C GLY A 11 -2.61 -12.85 -5.18
N THR A 12 -3.88 -12.53 -4.89
CA THR A 12 -4.57 -12.88 -3.63
C THR A 12 -6.06 -13.19 -3.89
N PRO A 13 -6.41 -14.46 -4.14
CA PRO A 13 -7.77 -14.84 -4.55
C PRO A 13 -8.83 -14.74 -3.45
N ILE A 14 -8.43 -14.69 -2.17
CA ILE A 14 -9.33 -14.89 -1.02
C ILE A 14 -9.31 -13.70 -0.03
N GLU A 15 -8.42 -12.70 -0.22
CA GLU A 15 -8.00 -11.85 0.92
C GLU A 15 -8.96 -10.75 1.38
N ASN A 16 -9.90 -10.27 0.56
CA ASN A 16 -10.66 -9.06 0.91
C ASN A 16 -12.14 -9.30 1.19
N ASP A 17 -12.76 -10.28 0.54
CA ASP A 17 -14.19 -10.59 0.66
C ASP A 17 -14.46 -11.94 -0.02
N LEU A 18 -15.26 -12.81 0.62
CA LEU A 18 -15.74 -14.06 0.02
C LEU A 18 -16.64 -13.78 -1.19
N THR A 19 -17.28 -12.61 -1.28
CA THR A 19 -18.01 -12.20 -2.48
C THR A 19 -17.10 -12.04 -3.70
N ASN A 20 -15.84 -11.63 -3.54
CA ASN A 20 -14.87 -11.61 -4.65
C ASN A 20 -14.52 -13.02 -5.13
N LEU A 21 -14.46 -13.99 -4.20
CA LEU A 21 -14.27 -15.40 -4.53
C LEU A 21 -15.45 -15.91 -5.37
N TRP A 22 -16.68 -15.58 -4.98
CA TRP A 22 -17.88 -15.93 -5.76
C TRP A 22 -17.81 -15.36 -7.17
N SER A 23 -17.51 -14.08 -7.34
CA SER A 23 -17.41 -13.46 -8.67
C SER A 23 -16.35 -14.10 -9.56
N LEU A 24 -15.21 -14.52 -9.00
CA LEU A 24 -14.17 -15.24 -9.74
C LEU A 24 -14.66 -16.61 -10.21
N PHE A 25 -15.33 -17.35 -9.34
CA PHE A 25 -15.82 -18.69 -9.66
C PHE A 25 -17.05 -18.67 -10.56
N ASP A 26 -17.92 -17.66 -10.45
CA ASP A 26 -19.02 -17.46 -11.38
C ASP A 26 -18.50 -17.20 -12.81
N PHE A 27 -17.40 -16.45 -12.92
CA PHE A 27 -16.70 -16.27 -14.19
C PHE A 27 -16.03 -17.57 -14.66
N LEU A 28 -15.30 -18.29 -13.81
CA LEU A 28 -14.54 -19.48 -14.22
C LEU A 28 -15.43 -20.69 -14.53
N ASN A 29 -16.37 -20.99 -13.62
CA ASN A 29 -17.24 -22.14 -13.64
C ASN A 29 -18.62 -21.75 -13.08
N HIS A 30 -19.44 -21.17 -13.96
CA HIS A 30 -20.76 -20.67 -13.61
C HIS A 30 -21.62 -21.75 -12.93
N GLY A 31 -22.23 -21.42 -11.80
CA GLY A 31 -23.06 -22.33 -11.01
C GLY A 31 -22.32 -23.21 -10.00
N LEU A 32 -20.98 -23.29 -10.00
CA LEU A 32 -20.21 -24.11 -9.04
C LEU A 32 -20.50 -23.74 -7.58
N LEU A 33 -20.66 -22.45 -7.30
CA LEU A 33 -20.91 -21.92 -5.96
C LEU A 33 -22.38 -21.51 -5.73
N GLY A 34 -23.29 -21.91 -6.62
CA GLY A 34 -24.70 -21.52 -6.56
C GLY A 34 -24.94 -20.03 -6.82
N ALA A 35 -26.15 -19.56 -6.51
CA ALA A 35 -26.51 -18.17 -6.70
C ALA A 35 -25.79 -17.25 -5.70
N SER A 36 -25.50 -16.01 -6.09
CA SER A 36 -24.79 -15.04 -5.25
C SER A 36 -25.38 -14.88 -3.85
N LYS A 37 -26.73 -14.85 -3.74
CA LYS A 37 -27.43 -14.74 -2.46
C LYS A 37 -27.20 -15.94 -1.55
N GLU A 38 -27.33 -17.15 -2.09
CA GLU A 38 -27.12 -18.40 -1.36
C GLU A 38 -25.67 -18.52 -0.88
N PHE A 39 -24.72 -18.15 -1.73
CA PHE A 39 -23.31 -18.15 -1.37
C PHE A 39 -23.00 -17.11 -0.28
N HIS A 40 -23.58 -15.91 -0.38
CA HIS A 40 -23.43 -14.88 0.65
C HIS A 40 -24.00 -15.32 2.00
N GLU A 41 -25.16 -15.99 2.02
CA GLU A 41 -25.73 -16.58 3.23
C GLU A 41 -24.87 -17.72 3.78
N PHE A 42 -24.34 -18.60 2.92
CA PHE A 42 -23.42 -19.66 3.30
C PHE A 42 -22.14 -19.10 3.97
N CYS A 43 -21.67 -17.94 3.53
CA CYS A 43 -20.49 -17.27 4.06
C CYS A 43 -20.73 -16.53 5.38
N LYS A 44 -21.98 -16.27 5.78
CA LYS A 44 -22.27 -15.68 7.09
C LYS A 44 -21.91 -16.66 8.21
N GLY A 45 -21.09 -16.21 9.15
CA GLY A 45 -20.63 -17.04 10.28
C GLY A 45 -19.61 -18.12 9.88
N LEU A 46 -19.01 -18.06 8.68
CA LEU A 46 -18.01 -19.05 8.24
C LEU A 46 -16.80 -19.12 9.18
N GLU A 47 -16.47 -18.02 9.87
CA GLU A 47 -15.40 -17.94 10.88
C GLU A 47 -15.71 -18.76 12.14
N GLU A 48 -17.00 -18.94 12.46
CA GLU A 48 -17.48 -19.70 13.62
C GLU A 48 -17.73 -21.18 13.30
N HIS A 49 -17.60 -21.56 12.02
CA HIS A 49 -17.95 -22.88 11.47
C HIS A 49 -16.81 -23.48 10.63
N PRO A 50 -15.76 -24.04 11.27
CA PRO A 50 -14.58 -24.61 10.58
C PRO A 50 -14.91 -25.67 9.52
N GLU A 51 -15.98 -26.43 9.73
CA GLU A 51 -16.49 -27.46 8.82
C GLU A 51 -17.01 -26.88 7.50
N LYS A 52 -17.68 -25.72 7.54
CA LYS A 52 -18.17 -25.03 6.34
C LYS A 52 -17.00 -24.44 5.55
N TYR A 53 -15.99 -23.92 6.25
CA TYR A 53 -14.77 -23.45 5.61
C TYR A 53 -14.01 -24.59 4.93
N ALA A 54 -13.87 -25.75 5.59
CA ALA A 54 -13.24 -26.92 5.00
C ALA A 54 -13.97 -27.42 3.73
N LYS A 55 -15.31 -27.43 3.77
CA LYS A 55 -16.15 -27.76 2.61
C LYS A 55 -15.98 -26.77 1.46
N LEU A 56 -15.94 -25.47 1.75
CA LEU A 56 -15.68 -24.46 0.74
C LEU A 56 -14.29 -24.67 0.11
N LYS A 57 -13.27 -24.86 0.94
CA LYS A 57 -11.89 -25.09 0.52
C LYS A 57 -11.76 -26.32 -0.38
N SER A 58 -12.41 -27.44 -0.05
CA SER A 58 -12.34 -28.66 -0.87
C SER A 58 -13.02 -28.50 -2.23
N MET A 59 -14.12 -27.73 -2.32
CA MET A 59 -14.80 -27.45 -3.58
C MET A 59 -13.95 -26.59 -4.52
N ILE A 60 -13.23 -25.59 -3.98
CA ILE A 60 -12.46 -24.64 -4.80
C ILE A 60 -11.02 -25.10 -5.09
N SER A 61 -10.45 -25.97 -4.26
CA SER A 61 -9.04 -26.39 -4.36
C SER A 61 -8.64 -26.98 -5.72
N PRO A 62 -9.46 -27.82 -6.40
CA PRO A 62 -9.11 -28.38 -7.72
C PRO A 62 -8.94 -27.33 -8.81
N PHE A 63 -9.57 -26.16 -8.64
CA PHE A 63 -9.55 -25.06 -9.61
C PHE A 63 -8.54 -23.96 -9.25
N MET A 64 -7.82 -24.11 -8.15
CA MET A 64 -6.85 -23.12 -7.67
C MET A 64 -5.44 -23.70 -7.66
N LEU A 65 -4.57 -23.12 -8.48
CA LEU A 65 -3.13 -23.34 -8.36
C LEU A 65 -2.53 -22.20 -7.51
N ARG A 66 -2.19 -22.49 -6.25
CA ARG A 66 -1.53 -21.54 -5.34
C ARG A 66 -0.15 -22.05 -4.95
N ARG A 67 0.89 -21.32 -5.35
CA ARG A 67 2.25 -21.49 -4.83
C ARG A 67 2.49 -20.48 -3.72
N VAL A 68 3.04 -20.93 -2.60
CA VAL A 68 3.41 -20.05 -1.47
C VAL A 68 4.88 -19.69 -1.55
N LYS A 69 5.25 -18.48 -1.13
CA LYS A 69 6.65 -18.02 -1.08
C LYS A 69 7.54 -18.84 -0.13
N THR A 70 6.97 -19.76 0.66
CA THR A 70 7.63 -20.70 1.58
C THR A 70 7.88 -22.09 0.99
N ASP A 71 7.56 -22.31 -0.28
CA ASP A 71 7.89 -23.54 -1.01
C ASP A 71 9.41 -23.67 -1.21
N LYS A 72 10.05 -24.56 -0.43
CA LYS A 72 11.53 -24.70 -0.32
C LYS A 72 12.23 -24.93 -1.67
N ASN A 73 11.53 -25.43 -2.68
CA ASN A 73 12.05 -25.66 -4.02
C ASN A 73 12.31 -24.36 -4.83
N ILE A 74 11.93 -23.18 -4.31
CA ILE A 74 12.07 -21.87 -4.98
C ILE A 74 13.01 -20.91 -4.20
N ILE A 75 13.39 -21.23 -2.96
CA ILE A 75 13.83 -20.25 -1.94
C ILE A 75 15.33 -20.26 -1.65
N SER A 76 16.11 -21.19 -2.18
CA SER A 76 17.50 -21.39 -1.73
C SER A 76 18.38 -20.13 -1.80
N ASP A 77 18.06 -19.16 -2.66
CA ASP A 77 18.87 -17.97 -2.91
C ASP A 77 18.20 -16.64 -2.49
N LEU A 78 17.07 -16.68 -1.78
CA LEU A 78 16.34 -15.47 -1.37
C LEU A 78 16.65 -15.07 0.08
N PRO A 79 17.33 -13.94 0.32
CA PRO A 79 17.57 -13.44 1.67
C PRO A 79 16.27 -13.12 2.43
N GLU A 80 16.33 -13.19 3.76
CA GLU A 80 15.16 -12.97 4.61
C GLU A 80 14.62 -11.53 4.49
N LYS A 81 13.29 -11.42 4.53
CA LYS A 81 12.59 -10.14 4.58
C LYS A 81 12.51 -9.66 6.03
N VAL A 82 13.04 -8.46 6.29
CA VAL A 82 12.93 -7.82 7.60
C VAL A 82 11.87 -6.71 7.55
N GLU A 83 10.87 -6.79 8.44
CA GLU A 83 9.86 -5.76 8.62
C GLU A 83 10.10 -5.02 9.94
N MET A 84 10.17 -3.69 9.88
CA MET A 84 10.37 -2.81 11.03
C MET A 84 9.27 -1.75 11.07
N LEU A 85 8.89 -1.36 12.29
CA LEU A 85 7.93 -0.29 12.55
C LEU A 85 8.67 0.83 13.26
N ASP A 86 8.73 1.98 12.60
CA ASP A 86 9.38 3.17 13.12
C ASP A 86 8.31 4.24 13.40
N TYR A 87 8.41 4.85 14.57
CA TYR A 87 7.41 5.78 15.07
C TYR A 87 7.95 7.20 14.97
N ALA A 88 7.38 7.99 14.07
CA ALA A 88 7.65 9.42 14.00
C ALA A 88 6.84 10.17 15.05
N ALA A 89 7.52 11.01 15.85
CA ALA A 89 6.84 11.98 16.69
C ALA A 89 6.15 13.05 15.84
N LEU A 90 5.02 13.59 16.28
CA LEU A 90 4.41 14.74 15.60
C LEU A 90 5.22 16.00 15.91
N SER A 91 5.44 16.84 14.89
CA SER A 91 5.95 18.20 15.11
C SER A 91 4.96 19.04 15.92
N ARG A 92 5.39 20.20 16.39
CA ARG A 92 4.51 21.15 17.09
C ARG A 92 3.35 21.58 16.19
N LYS A 93 3.63 21.93 14.92
CA LYS A 93 2.61 22.33 13.93
C LYS A 93 1.61 21.18 13.67
N GLN A 94 2.11 19.96 13.49
CA GLN A 94 1.27 18.77 13.34
C GLN A 94 0.39 18.53 14.57
N THR A 95 0.95 18.65 15.78
CA THR A 95 0.21 18.41 17.04
C THR A 95 -0.98 19.37 17.18
N VAL A 96 -0.78 20.65 16.89
CA VAL A 96 -1.85 21.66 16.95
C VAL A 96 -2.96 21.35 15.95
N LEU A 97 -2.62 21.10 14.69
CA LEU A 97 -3.60 20.80 13.63
C LEU A 97 -4.33 19.48 13.90
N TYR A 98 -3.60 18.47 14.38
CA TYR A 98 -4.16 17.16 14.71
C TYR A 98 -5.21 17.28 15.82
N ARG A 99 -4.87 17.94 16.93
CA ARG A 99 -5.81 18.14 18.06
C ARG A 99 -7.04 18.93 17.64
N LYS A 100 -6.85 19.99 16.84
CA LYS A 100 -7.97 20.76 16.29
C LYS A 100 -8.89 19.89 15.43
N ALA A 101 -8.34 19.12 14.49
CA ALA A 101 -9.12 18.24 13.62
C ALA A 101 -9.90 17.17 14.40
N VAL A 102 -9.33 16.62 15.47
CA VAL A 102 -10.03 15.70 16.38
C VAL A 102 -11.16 16.39 17.13
N SER A 103 -10.89 17.53 17.77
CA SER A 103 -11.90 18.28 18.52
C SER A 103 -13.07 18.74 17.64
N ASP A 104 -12.78 19.21 16.43
CA ASP A 104 -13.81 19.61 15.46
C ASP A 104 -14.65 18.41 15.00
N MET A 105 -14.04 17.24 14.86
CA MET A 105 -14.75 15.99 14.52
C MET A 105 -15.66 15.55 15.66
N GLU A 106 -15.16 15.55 16.90
CA GLU A 106 -15.94 15.16 18.08
C GLU A 106 -17.22 15.99 18.20
N LYS A 107 -17.12 17.32 18.06
CA LYS A 107 -18.29 18.22 18.08
C LYS A 107 -19.32 17.87 17.00
N ARG A 108 -18.86 17.62 15.77
CA ARG A 108 -19.75 17.33 14.64
C ARG A 108 -20.39 15.94 14.72
N VAL A 109 -19.72 14.97 15.35
CA VAL A 109 -20.22 13.61 15.49
C VAL A 109 -21.31 13.49 16.56
N LEU A 110 -21.37 14.41 17.52
CA LEU A 110 -22.43 14.44 18.54
C LEU A 110 -23.82 14.67 17.95
N GLU A 111 -23.91 15.48 16.90
CA GLU A 111 -25.17 15.89 16.27
C GLU A 111 -25.50 15.08 15.00
N ALA A 112 -24.58 14.21 14.54
CA ALA A 112 -24.72 13.49 13.29
C ALA A 112 -25.08 12.00 13.49
N GLU A 113 -25.96 11.49 12.64
CA GLU A 113 -26.38 10.08 12.63
C GLU A 113 -26.15 9.39 11.28
N GLY A 114 -26.26 8.06 11.28
CA GLY A 114 -26.25 7.25 10.07
C GLY A 114 -25.07 7.50 9.12
N ILE A 115 -25.38 7.83 7.86
CA ILE A 115 -24.39 8.03 6.78
C ILE A 115 -23.56 9.29 7.00
N GLU A 116 -24.16 10.36 7.52
CA GLU A 116 -23.47 11.63 7.77
C GLU A 116 -22.34 11.45 8.78
N ARG A 117 -22.63 10.76 9.90
CA ARG A 117 -21.65 10.42 10.93
C ARG A 117 -20.45 9.66 10.35
N ARG A 118 -20.71 8.66 9.50
CA ARG A 118 -19.67 7.89 8.81
C ARG A 118 -18.83 8.77 7.89
N GLY A 119 -19.47 9.68 7.15
CA GLY A 119 -18.80 10.65 6.29
C GLY A 119 -17.86 11.58 7.05
N ILE A 120 -18.29 12.08 8.21
CA ILE A 120 -17.46 12.94 9.07
C ILE A 120 -16.22 12.19 9.58
N VAL A 121 -16.40 10.95 10.04
CA VAL A 121 -15.29 10.12 10.54
C VAL A 121 -14.29 9.82 9.41
N LEU A 122 -14.76 9.34 8.26
CA LEU A 122 -13.90 9.02 7.11
C LEU A 122 -13.16 10.24 6.56
N GLY A 123 -13.85 11.39 6.47
CA GLY A 123 -13.25 12.65 6.10
C GLY A 123 -12.16 13.09 7.08
N THR A 124 -12.41 12.93 8.38
CA THR A 124 -11.44 13.27 9.43
C THR A 124 -10.22 12.34 9.38
N ILE A 125 -10.40 11.03 9.20
CA ILE A 125 -9.28 10.09 9.04
C ILE A 125 -8.37 10.53 7.88
N THR A 126 -8.95 10.98 6.77
CA THR A 126 -8.17 11.49 5.63
C THR A 126 -7.36 12.73 6.01
N LYS A 127 -7.98 13.70 6.70
CA LYS A 127 -7.30 14.90 7.20
C LYS A 127 -6.16 14.57 8.15
N LEU A 128 -6.40 13.67 9.12
CA LEU A 128 -5.37 13.24 10.07
C LEU A 128 -4.19 12.58 9.36
N LYS A 129 -4.46 11.73 8.34
CA LYS A 129 -3.39 11.15 7.51
C LYS A 129 -2.57 12.22 6.79
N GLN A 130 -3.21 13.24 6.23
CA GLN A 130 -2.52 14.36 5.58
C GLN A 130 -1.65 15.12 6.60
N ILE A 131 -2.22 15.51 7.75
CA ILE A 131 -1.49 16.19 8.84
C ILE A 131 -0.25 15.37 9.25
N CYS A 132 -0.41 14.07 9.47
CA CYS A 132 0.70 13.19 9.87
C CYS A 132 1.76 13.03 8.77
N ASN A 133 1.43 13.21 7.49
CA ASN A 133 2.42 13.21 6.41
C ASN A 133 3.15 14.54 6.36
N HIS A 134 2.39 15.63 6.25
CA HIS A 134 2.90 16.99 6.30
C HIS A 134 1.75 17.96 6.62
N PRO A 135 1.91 18.92 7.54
CA PRO A 135 0.86 19.90 7.83
C PRO A 135 0.42 20.68 6.58
N ASP A 136 1.34 21.02 5.70
CA ASP A 136 1.06 21.79 4.48
C ASP A 136 0.22 21.00 3.48
N GLN A 137 0.29 19.67 3.50
CA GLN A 137 -0.63 18.82 2.72
C GLN A 137 -2.08 19.01 3.17
N TYR A 138 -2.30 19.16 4.47
CA TYR A 138 -3.63 19.41 5.01
C TYR A 138 -4.08 20.86 4.79
N LEU A 139 -3.15 21.81 4.88
CA LEU A 139 -3.42 23.24 4.69
C LEU A 139 -3.55 23.66 3.22
N GLY A 140 -3.13 22.81 2.28
CA GLY A 140 -3.10 23.15 0.85
C GLY A 140 -2.01 24.16 0.50
N GLN A 141 -0.84 24.04 1.16
CA GLN A 141 0.33 24.90 0.96
C GLN A 141 1.44 24.09 0.28
N ASP A 142 2.35 24.80 -0.39
CA ASP A 142 3.42 24.20 -1.21
C ASP A 142 4.82 24.28 -0.59
N ASP A 143 4.95 24.72 0.67
CA ASP A 143 6.25 24.91 1.34
C ASP A 143 6.91 23.60 1.77
N TYR A 144 6.14 22.67 2.36
CA TYR A 144 6.58 21.32 2.73
C TYR A 144 7.90 21.29 3.53
N SER A 145 8.09 22.26 4.43
CA SER A 145 9.32 22.39 5.23
C SER A 145 9.60 21.12 6.04
N PRO A 146 10.77 20.47 5.88
CA PRO A 146 11.08 19.22 6.58
C PRO A 146 10.99 19.29 8.11
N ALA A 147 11.24 20.47 8.69
CA ALA A 147 11.15 20.70 10.14
C ALA A 147 9.72 20.59 10.68
N ASP A 148 8.71 20.75 9.82
CA ASP A 148 7.31 20.73 10.17
C ASP A 148 6.70 19.32 10.18
N SER A 149 7.44 18.28 9.76
CA SER A 149 6.95 16.90 9.75
C SER A 149 7.94 15.92 10.36
N GLY A 150 7.52 15.24 11.43
CA GLY A 150 8.35 14.18 12.01
C GLY A 150 8.55 12.98 11.09
N LYS A 151 7.65 12.75 10.12
CA LYS A 151 7.89 11.71 9.09
C LYS A 151 9.00 12.13 8.12
N PHE A 152 9.11 13.41 7.79
CA PHE A 152 10.21 13.90 6.95
C PHE A 152 11.54 13.83 7.71
N ALA A 153 11.55 14.16 9.00
CA ALA A 153 12.72 13.97 9.86
C ALA A 153 13.16 12.50 9.91
N LEU A 154 12.25 11.58 10.22
CA LEU A 154 12.55 10.14 10.25
C LEU A 154 12.97 9.60 8.87
N LEU A 155 12.31 10.05 7.79
CA LEU A 155 12.69 9.66 6.43
C LEU A 155 14.13 10.08 6.10
N LYS A 156 14.59 11.23 6.59
CA LYS A 156 15.96 11.69 6.42
C LYS A 156 16.96 10.77 7.09
N GLU A 157 16.78 10.46 8.37
CA GLU A 157 17.69 9.58 9.13
C GLU A 157 17.86 8.21 8.42
N LEU A 158 16.74 7.66 7.94
CA LEU A 158 16.73 6.39 7.22
C LEU A 158 17.42 6.50 5.85
N CYS A 159 17.10 7.55 5.08
CA CYS A 159 17.64 7.72 3.74
C CYS A 159 19.10 8.13 3.73
N GLU A 160 19.60 8.85 4.74
CA GLU A 160 21.03 9.12 4.94
C GLU A 160 21.80 7.80 5.11
N THR A 161 21.31 6.90 5.95
CA THR A 161 21.91 5.56 6.13
C THR A 161 21.90 4.74 4.83
N ILE A 162 20.82 4.81 4.06
CA ILE A 162 20.69 4.11 2.76
C ILE A 162 21.66 4.71 1.73
N TYR A 163 21.82 6.04 1.73
CA TYR A 163 22.74 6.75 0.85
C TYR A 163 24.19 6.39 1.13
N GLU A 164 24.60 6.35 2.40
CA GLU A 164 25.96 5.95 2.81
C GLU A 164 26.34 4.57 2.29
N LYS A 165 25.37 3.65 2.22
CA LYS A 165 25.54 2.29 1.68
C LYS A 165 25.41 2.21 0.16
N ARG A 166 25.08 3.32 -0.51
CA ARG A 166 24.74 3.39 -1.95
C ARG A 166 23.65 2.41 -2.35
N GLU A 167 22.69 2.18 -1.46
CA GLU A 167 21.55 1.30 -1.71
C GLU A 167 20.41 2.07 -2.39
N ARG A 168 19.42 1.33 -2.90
CA ARG A 168 18.24 1.91 -3.57
C ARG A 168 16.98 1.74 -2.73
N VAL A 169 16.12 2.77 -2.68
CA VAL A 169 14.89 2.78 -1.88
C VAL A 169 13.63 3.07 -2.69
N ILE A 170 12.53 2.39 -2.36
CA ILE A 170 11.20 2.70 -2.87
C ILE A 170 10.41 3.36 -1.73
N VAL A 171 9.83 4.53 -1.98
CA VAL A 171 9.00 5.25 -1.00
C VAL A 171 7.55 5.25 -1.46
N PHE A 172 6.68 4.61 -0.69
CA PHE A 172 5.23 4.56 -0.95
C PHE A 172 4.47 5.63 -0.19
N THR A 173 3.55 6.29 -0.88
CA THR A 173 2.56 7.20 -0.28
C THR A 173 1.16 6.95 -0.85
N GLN A 174 0.11 7.16 -0.06
CA GLN A 174 -1.27 7.06 -0.53
C GLN A 174 -1.69 8.28 -1.38
N PHE A 175 -0.95 9.38 -1.26
CA PHE A 175 -1.33 10.69 -1.77
C PHE A 175 -0.45 11.08 -2.95
N LYS A 176 -1.07 11.45 -4.07
CA LYS A 176 -0.32 11.83 -5.28
C LYS A 176 0.33 13.20 -5.09
N GLU A 177 -0.39 14.13 -4.47
CA GLU A 177 -0.01 15.52 -4.30
C GLU A 177 1.33 15.71 -3.58
N ILE A 178 1.70 14.80 -2.67
CA ILE A 178 2.96 14.87 -1.93
C ILE A 178 4.15 14.22 -2.66
N THR A 179 3.93 13.53 -3.77
CA THR A 179 4.97 12.70 -4.40
C THR A 179 6.15 13.50 -4.94
N GLU A 180 5.89 14.67 -5.54
CA GLU A 180 6.93 15.55 -6.07
C GLU A 180 7.75 16.19 -4.93
N TYR A 181 7.09 16.67 -3.87
CA TYR A 181 7.76 17.21 -2.68
C TYR A 181 8.65 16.17 -1.98
N LEU A 182 8.19 14.92 -1.89
CA LEU A 182 9.02 13.82 -1.40
C LEU A 182 10.24 13.59 -2.30
N ALA A 183 10.06 13.64 -3.62
CA ALA A 183 11.18 13.43 -4.55
C ALA A 183 12.20 14.57 -4.50
N GLU A 184 11.76 15.81 -4.33
CA GLU A 184 12.65 16.96 -4.12
C GLU A 184 13.42 16.82 -2.81
N TYR A 185 12.73 16.52 -1.72
CA TYR A 185 13.36 16.30 -0.42
C TYR A 185 14.41 15.17 -0.45
N LEU A 186 14.06 14.04 -1.07
CA LEU A 186 14.98 12.92 -1.25
C LEU A 186 16.15 13.25 -2.19
N THR A 187 15.94 14.13 -3.19
CA THR A 187 17.04 14.60 -4.05
C THR A 187 18.09 15.36 -3.23
N GLY A 188 17.65 16.14 -2.23
CA GLY A 188 18.54 16.81 -1.28
C GLY A 188 19.37 15.83 -0.45
N ILE A 189 18.77 14.73 0.00
CA ILE A 189 19.43 13.71 0.85
C ILE A 189 20.39 12.82 0.04
N PHE A 190 19.96 12.34 -1.13
CA PHE A 190 20.74 11.43 -1.96
C PHE A 190 21.72 12.15 -2.90
N HIS A 191 21.65 13.48 -2.96
CA HIS A 191 22.41 14.31 -3.90
C HIS A 191 22.27 13.88 -5.37
N ALA A 192 21.14 13.25 -5.70
CA ALA A 192 20.87 12.70 -7.03
C ALA A 192 19.35 12.58 -7.26
N LYS A 193 18.93 12.81 -8.50
CA LYS A 193 17.52 12.72 -8.89
C LYS A 193 17.04 11.27 -8.89
N GLY A 194 15.90 11.03 -8.27
CA GLY A 194 15.11 9.79 -8.40
C GLY A 194 13.97 9.95 -9.40
N TYR A 195 12.98 9.06 -9.29
CA TYR A 195 11.76 9.11 -10.11
C TYR A 195 10.48 9.12 -9.28
N VAL A 196 9.40 9.60 -9.90
CA VAL A 196 8.04 9.55 -9.35
C VAL A 196 7.15 8.74 -10.30
N ILE A 197 6.36 7.82 -9.74
CA ILE A 197 5.26 7.18 -10.46
C ILE A 197 3.98 7.31 -9.64
N HIS A 198 2.94 7.86 -10.26
CA HIS A 198 1.62 8.00 -9.68
C HIS A 198 0.53 7.57 -10.68
N GLY A 199 -0.74 7.54 -10.24
CA GLY A 199 -1.86 7.07 -11.07
C GLY A 199 -2.00 7.76 -12.43
N GLY A 200 -1.59 9.03 -12.55
CA GLY A 200 -1.59 9.78 -13.81
C GLY A 200 -0.34 9.60 -14.69
N THR A 201 0.64 8.79 -14.31
CA THR A 201 1.84 8.58 -15.12
C THR A 201 1.49 7.67 -16.30
N PRO A 202 1.73 8.06 -17.57
CA PRO A 202 1.42 7.23 -18.73
C PRO A 202 2.16 5.89 -18.70
N VAL A 203 1.54 4.82 -19.20
CA VAL A 203 2.09 3.44 -19.15
C VAL A 203 3.50 3.39 -19.76
N LYS A 204 3.69 3.98 -20.95
CA LYS A 204 5.01 4.04 -21.61
C LYS A 204 6.09 4.66 -20.70
N ARG A 205 5.77 5.79 -20.07
CA ARG A 205 6.69 6.49 -19.14
C ARG A 205 6.96 5.66 -17.88
N ARG A 206 5.98 4.88 -17.39
CA ARG A 206 6.21 3.97 -16.26
C ARG A 206 7.23 2.90 -16.61
N THR A 207 7.09 2.26 -17.78
CA THR A 207 8.03 1.25 -18.27
C THR A 207 9.44 1.82 -18.37
N GLU A 208 9.59 2.99 -18.99
CA GLU A 208 10.89 3.67 -19.11
C GLU A 208 11.53 3.98 -17.74
N ILE A 209 10.74 4.44 -16.76
CA ILE A 209 11.23 4.70 -15.40
C ILE A 209 11.68 3.41 -14.73
N VAL A 210 10.90 2.34 -14.84
CA VAL A 210 11.21 1.03 -14.26
C VAL A 210 12.51 0.49 -14.85
N GLU A 211 12.67 0.54 -16.18
CA GLU A 211 13.91 0.12 -16.86
C GLU A 211 15.11 0.92 -16.37
N LYS A 212 14.99 2.26 -16.26
CA LYS A 212 16.06 3.12 -15.76
C LYS A 212 16.42 2.83 -14.30
N PHE A 213 15.42 2.62 -13.44
CA PHE A 213 15.65 2.28 -12.03
C PHE A 213 16.27 0.89 -11.85
N GLN A 214 15.96 -0.04 -12.74
CA GLN A 214 16.50 -1.41 -12.75
C GLN A 214 17.86 -1.52 -13.45
N GLY A 215 18.26 -0.51 -14.21
CA GLY A 215 19.52 -0.49 -14.93
C GLY A 215 20.77 -0.36 -14.05
N GLU A 216 21.92 -0.36 -14.73
CA GLU A 216 23.25 -0.25 -14.11
C GLU A 216 23.53 1.16 -13.58
N ARG A 217 22.98 2.20 -14.21
CA ARG A 217 23.07 3.56 -13.70
C ARG A 217 22.44 3.64 -12.31
N TYR A 218 23.17 4.21 -11.35
CA TYR A 218 22.65 4.41 -10.00
C TYR A 218 21.48 5.40 -10.01
N VAL A 219 20.33 4.94 -9.56
CA VAL A 219 19.14 5.75 -9.27
C VAL A 219 18.75 5.46 -7.82
N PRO A 220 18.92 6.42 -6.90
CA PRO A 220 18.85 6.16 -5.47
C PRO A 220 17.44 5.82 -4.98
N PHE A 221 16.42 6.44 -5.57
CA PHE A 221 15.06 6.27 -5.09
C PHE A 221 14.00 6.34 -6.19
N ILE A 222 12.84 5.77 -5.87
CA ILE A 222 11.59 5.97 -6.60
C ILE A 222 10.44 6.20 -5.62
N VAL A 223 9.66 7.25 -5.84
CA VAL A 223 8.45 7.55 -5.07
C VAL A 223 7.24 7.03 -5.82
N LEU A 224 6.43 6.21 -5.14
CA LEU A 224 5.27 5.54 -5.72
C LEU A 224 4.00 5.93 -4.97
N SER A 225 2.98 6.38 -5.71
CA SER A 225 1.64 6.43 -5.13
C SER A 225 1.02 5.04 -5.10
N VAL A 226 0.30 4.67 -4.03
CA VAL A 226 -0.22 3.30 -3.83
C VAL A 226 -1.15 2.86 -4.97
N LYS A 227 -1.90 3.78 -5.58
CA LYS A 227 -2.72 3.49 -6.77
C LYS A 227 -1.88 3.11 -7.99
N ALA A 228 -0.63 3.57 -8.08
CA ALA A 228 0.27 3.22 -9.17
C ALA A 228 1.05 1.91 -8.92
N ALA A 229 1.22 1.53 -7.65
CA ALA A 229 1.84 0.26 -7.24
C ALA A 229 1.01 -0.98 -7.62
N GLY A 230 -0.31 -0.81 -7.79
CA GLY A 230 -1.25 -1.89 -8.12
C GLY A 230 -1.09 -2.51 -9.51
N THR A 231 -0.15 -2.02 -10.34
CA THR A 231 0.04 -2.52 -11.71
C THR A 231 1.11 -3.61 -11.84
N GLY A 232 1.63 -4.15 -10.73
CA GLY A 232 2.61 -5.26 -10.77
C GLY A 232 3.99 -4.84 -11.28
N LEU A 233 4.49 -3.68 -10.85
CA LEU A 233 5.84 -3.21 -11.20
C LEU A 233 6.90 -4.12 -10.57
N ASN A 234 7.90 -4.53 -11.36
CA ASN A 234 9.04 -5.31 -10.88
C ASN A 234 10.23 -4.38 -10.62
N LEU A 235 10.59 -4.14 -9.36
CA LEU A 235 11.61 -3.16 -8.94
C LEU A 235 12.76 -3.78 -8.12
N THR A 236 13.20 -4.98 -8.50
CA THR A 236 14.11 -5.86 -7.76
C THR A 236 15.46 -5.27 -7.34
N LYS A 237 15.96 -4.21 -8.00
CA LYS A 237 17.20 -3.53 -7.59
C LYS A 237 17.05 -2.66 -6.33
N ALA A 238 15.83 -2.46 -5.81
CA ALA A 238 15.62 -1.81 -4.52
C ALA A 238 15.91 -2.75 -3.35
N ASN A 239 16.68 -2.26 -2.38
CA ASN A 239 16.99 -2.95 -1.12
C ASN A 239 16.07 -2.52 0.02
N HIS A 240 15.44 -1.34 -0.12
CA HIS A 240 14.60 -0.73 0.91
C HIS A 240 13.24 -0.34 0.35
N VAL A 241 12.20 -0.53 1.16
CA VAL A 241 10.83 -0.09 0.90
C VAL A 241 10.32 0.65 2.14
N ILE A 242 10.00 1.93 1.98
CA ILE A 242 9.46 2.75 3.06
C ILE A 242 8.00 3.06 2.75
N HIS A 243 7.10 2.72 3.67
CA HIS A 243 5.70 3.12 3.58
C HIS A 243 5.46 4.37 4.43
N SER A 244 5.41 5.53 3.76
CA SER A 244 5.15 6.82 4.41
C SER A 244 3.71 6.96 4.94
N ALA A 245 2.78 6.14 4.45
CA ALA A 245 1.35 6.32 4.65
C ALA A 245 0.67 5.22 5.51
N GLY A 246 1.39 4.54 6.40
CA GLY A 246 0.82 3.54 7.32
C GLY A 246 0.16 4.17 8.55
N GLY A 247 -1.15 3.93 8.76
CA GLY A 247 -1.88 4.29 9.98
C GLY A 247 -1.73 5.75 10.49
N ILE A 248 -2.37 6.06 11.62
CA ILE A 248 -2.28 7.37 12.27
C ILE A 248 -0.93 7.56 13.00
N ARG A 249 -0.10 6.51 13.11
CA ARG A 249 1.15 6.49 13.89
C ARG A 249 2.33 5.67 13.31
N GLN A 250 2.26 5.13 12.09
CA GLN A 250 3.24 4.12 11.67
C GLN A 250 3.99 4.46 10.38
N LEU A 251 5.31 4.68 10.47
CA LEU A 251 6.17 4.44 9.32
C LEU A 251 6.50 2.94 9.32
N LYS A 252 6.05 2.21 8.31
CA LYS A 252 6.43 0.80 8.16
C LYS A 252 7.59 0.73 7.17
N ILE A 253 8.78 0.42 7.66
CA ILE A 253 9.93 0.11 6.82
C ILE A 253 9.91 -1.37 6.54
N ARG A 254 9.81 -1.73 5.27
CA ARG A 254 10.09 -3.08 4.79
C ARG A 254 11.48 -3.02 4.17
N ARG A 255 12.44 -3.81 4.64
CA ARG A 255 13.70 -4.02 3.91
C ARG A 255 13.50 -5.24 2.99
N PRO A 256 13.15 -5.08 1.70
CA PRO A 256 13.14 -6.20 0.80
C PRO A 256 14.57 -6.51 0.36
N THR A 257 15.05 -7.66 0.79
CA THR A 257 16.12 -8.31 0.05
C THR A 257 15.43 -9.28 -0.91
N VAL A 258 15.11 -8.75 -2.10
CA VAL A 258 14.53 -9.39 -3.31
C VAL A 258 12.99 -9.60 -3.38
N ARG A 259 12.44 -9.18 -4.53
CA ARG A 259 11.02 -8.99 -4.94
C ARG A 259 10.28 -7.87 -4.20
N SER A 260 10.64 -6.64 -4.54
CA SER A 260 9.85 -5.45 -4.27
C SER A 260 8.61 -5.40 -5.17
N VAL A 261 7.46 -5.20 -4.51
CA VAL A 261 6.11 -4.96 -5.04
C VAL A 261 5.34 -6.20 -5.56
N SER A 262 5.11 -7.19 -4.70
CA SER A 262 3.83 -7.94 -4.69
C SER A 262 3.06 -7.76 -3.37
N ASP A 263 3.47 -6.81 -2.54
CA ASP A 263 2.84 -6.58 -1.26
C ASP A 263 1.58 -5.75 -1.48
N ARG A 264 0.47 -6.47 -1.74
CA ARG A 264 -0.88 -5.93 -1.63
C ARG A 264 -1.01 -5.24 -0.27
N GLN A 265 -1.74 -4.14 -0.30
CA GLN A 265 -2.12 -3.36 0.87
C GLN A 265 -2.67 -4.29 1.96
N LYS A 266 -1.85 -4.55 2.98
CA LYS A 266 -2.35 -4.74 4.34
C LYS A 266 -2.15 -3.39 5.03
N MET A 267 -3.17 -2.56 4.94
CA MET A 267 -3.37 -1.35 5.70
C MET A 267 -4.79 -1.36 6.24
#